data_AF-A0A961KAA5-F1
#
_entry.id   AF-A0A961KAA5-F1
#
_cell.length_a   1.000
_cell.length_b   1.000
_cell.length_c   1.000
_cell.angle_alpha   90.00
_cell.angle_beta   90.00
_cell.angle_gamma   90.00
#
_symmetry.space_group_name_H-M   'P 1'
#
loop_
_entity.id
_entity.type
_entity.pdbx_description
1 polymer ?
#
loop_
_entity_poly.entity_id
_entity_poly.type
_entity_poly.pdbx_seq_one_letter_code
_entity_poly.pdbx_strand_id
1 'polypeptide(L)'
;MTSKLQELARRAGEIEVELEAEIARRRAALGGRLVRGRMVFEAEVLDRHRAARENLLDYIRAIRLRDMATAPVIYSLIVPFVLVDLWVTLYQRICFPAYGIPRVRRRDYVVIDRHNLGYLNALEKLNCAYCGYANGVVAYVREVAARTEAYWCPIKHARRWPGGHPRYAEFMDYGDEADHVAR
;
A
#
# COMPACT_ATOMS: atom_id res chain seq x y z
N MET A 1 -28.46 -4.43 17.93
CA MET A 1 -28.84 -4.82 16.55
C MET A 1 -27.74 -4.35 15.63
N THR A 2 -27.13 -5.24 14.85
CA THR A 2 -26.12 -4.87 13.86
C THR A 2 -26.78 -4.03 12.77
N SER A 3 -26.27 -2.83 12.51
CA SER A 3 -26.83 -1.99 11.45
C SER A 3 -26.55 -2.62 10.07
N LYS A 4 -27.40 -2.33 9.08
CA LYS A 4 -27.17 -2.78 7.68
C LYS A 4 -25.78 -2.36 7.17
N LEU A 5 -25.26 -1.22 7.65
CA LEU A 5 -23.92 -0.75 7.33
C LEU A 5 -22.84 -1.69 7.87
N GLN A 6 -22.96 -2.14 9.12
CA GLN A 6 -22.02 -3.09 9.73
C GLN A 6 -22.04 -4.45 9.03
N GLU A 7 -23.22 -4.91 8.58
CA GLU A 7 -23.32 -6.14 7.79
C GLU A 7 -22.59 -6.03 6.45
N LEU A 8 -22.77 -4.91 5.73
CA LEU A 8 -22.07 -4.66 4.47
C LEU A 8 -20.55 -4.56 4.65
N ALA A 9 -20.09 -3.89 5.71
CA ALA A 9 -18.67 -3.81 6.04
C ALA A 9 -18.07 -5.19 6.34
N ARG A 10 -18.79 -6.03 7.10
CA ARG A 10 -18.38 -7.41 7.38
C ARG A 10 -18.24 -8.24 6.10
N ARG A 11 -19.22 -8.18 5.20
CA ARG A 11 -19.18 -8.89 3.91
C ARG A 11 -18.04 -8.40 3.01
N ALA A 12 -17.74 -7.10 3.02
CA ALA A 12 -16.59 -6.57 2.29
C ALA A 12 -15.28 -7.20 2.79
N GLY A 13 -15.10 -7.30 4.12
CA GLY A 13 -13.94 -7.96 4.70
C GLY A 13 -13.85 -9.46 4.35
N GLU A 14 -14.96 -10.17 4.31
CA GLU A 14 -14.99 -11.58 3.86
C GLU A 14 -14.53 -11.74 2.41
N ILE A 15 -14.98 -10.86 1.52
CA ILE A 15 -14.59 -10.84 0.11
C ILE A 15 -13.10 -10.50 -0.05
N GLU A 16 -12.58 -9.57 0.74
CA GLU A 16 -11.15 -9.24 0.75
C GLU A 16 -10.29 -10.45 1.12
N VAL A 17 -10.67 -11.20 2.15
CA VAL A 17 -9.98 -12.43 2.56
C VAL A 17 -10.02 -13.51 1.47
N GLU A 18 -11.17 -13.69 0.82
CA GLU A 18 -11.31 -14.65 -0.28
C GLU A 18 -10.42 -14.27 -1.48
N LEU A 19 -10.37 -12.99 -1.83
CA LEU A 19 -9.51 -12.47 -2.89
C LEU A 19 -8.02 -12.70 -2.58
N GLU A 20 -7.59 -12.43 -1.36
CA GLU A 20 -6.21 -12.70 -0.93
C GLU A 20 -5.85 -14.19 -1.02
N ALA A 21 -6.77 -15.06 -0.60
CA ALA A 21 -6.59 -16.51 -0.71
C ALA A 21 -6.44 -16.95 -2.18
N GLU A 22 -7.24 -16.39 -3.08
CA GLU A 22 -7.15 -16.68 -4.51
C GLU A 22 -5.84 -16.17 -5.12
N ILE A 23 -5.40 -14.97 -4.76
CA ILE A 23 -4.08 -14.44 -5.17
C ILE A 23 -2.95 -15.36 -4.67
N ALA A 24 -3.04 -15.84 -3.44
CA ALA A 24 -2.06 -16.77 -2.88
C ALA A 24 -2.04 -18.12 -3.63
N ARG A 25 -3.21 -18.69 -3.97
CA ARG A 25 -3.32 -19.90 -4.78
C ARG A 25 -2.68 -19.73 -6.15
N ARG A 26 -2.98 -18.64 -6.85
CA ARG A 26 -2.38 -18.33 -8.16
C ARG A 26 -0.87 -18.16 -8.08
N ARG A 27 -0.38 -17.50 -7.04
CA ARG A 27 1.06 -17.35 -6.79
C ARG A 27 1.75 -18.69 -6.59
N ALA A 28 1.15 -19.59 -5.81
CA ALA A 28 1.67 -20.93 -5.59
C ALA A 28 1.68 -21.76 -6.89
N ALA A 29 0.63 -21.63 -7.73
CA ALA A 29 0.55 -22.30 -9.03
C ALA A 29 1.64 -21.86 -10.02
N LEU A 30 2.17 -20.64 -9.86
CA LEU A 30 3.31 -20.12 -10.64
C LEU A 30 4.69 -20.57 -10.09
N GLY A 31 4.72 -21.53 -9.16
CA GLY A 31 5.96 -22.04 -8.57
C GLY A 31 6.62 -21.07 -7.58
N GLY A 32 5.89 -20.05 -7.13
CA GLY A 32 6.37 -19.07 -6.15
C GLY A 32 5.97 -19.46 -4.73
N ARG A 33 6.96 -19.74 -3.87
CA ARG A 33 6.75 -19.95 -2.43
C ARG A 33 7.22 -18.74 -1.64
N LEU A 34 6.37 -18.24 -0.74
CA LEU A 34 6.74 -17.19 0.20
C LEU A 34 7.41 -17.81 1.43
N VAL A 35 8.72 -17.65 1.56
CA VAL A 35 9.50 -18.12 2.71
C VAL A 35 10.00 -16.91 3.49
N ARG A 36 9.48 -16.71 4.71
CA ARG A 36 9.85 -15.60 5.61
C ARG A 36 9.74 -14.21 4.93
N GLY A 37 8.70 -13.99 4.13
CA GLY A 37 8.47 -12.71 3.44
C GLY A 37 9.29 -12.53 2.14
N ARG A 38 10.03 -13.55 1.69
CA ARG A 38 10.75 -13.54 0.41
C ARG A 38 10.12 -14.54 -0.57
N MET A 39 9.98 -14.13 -1.82
CA MET A 39 9.59 -15.01 -2.91
C MET A 39 10.75 -15.92 -3.31
N VAL A 40 10.58 -17.21 -3.11
CA VAL A 40 11.48 -18.26 -3.58
C VAL A 40 10.78 -18.98 -4.72
N PHE A 41 11.40 -18.94 -5.90
CA PHE A 41 10.92 -19.66 -7.07
C PHE A 41 11.70 -20.96 -7.22
N GLU A 42 11.06 -21.99 -7.77
CA GLU A 42 11.74 -23.21 -8.19
C GLU A 42 12.77 -22.90 -9.29
N ALA A 43 13.86 -23.69 -9.35
CA ALA A 43 14.99 -23.43 -10.25
C ALA A 43 14.56 -23.31 -11.72
N GLU A 44 13.60 -24.14 -12.15
CA GLU A 44 13.04 -24.15 -13.50
C GLU A 44 12.29 -22.85 -13.86
N VAL A 45 11.67 -22.19 -12.88
CA VAL A 45 11.01 -20.89 -13.07
C VAL A 45 12.05 -19.77 -13.14
N LEU A 46 13.13 -19.87 -12.36
CA LEU A 46 14.24 -18.91 -12.43
C LEU A 46 14.96 -18.96 -13.78
N ASP A 47 15.12 -20.14 -14.38
CA ASP A 47 15.72 -20.29 -15.69
C ASP A 47 14.83 -19.72 -16.81
N ARG A 48 13.50 -19.93 -16.72
CA ARG A 48 12.52 -19.24 -17.58
C ARG A 48 12.58 -17.72 -17.43
N HIS A 49 12.72 -17.22 -16.21
CA HIS A 49 12.87 -15.78 -15.96
C HIS A 49 14.18 -15.23 -16.56
N ARG A 50 15.27 -15.97 -16.48
CA ARG A 50 16.55 -15.56 -17.09
C ARG A 50 16.49 -15.58 -18.61
N ALA A 51 15.81 -16.57 -19.20
CA ALA A 51 15.61 -16.65 -20.64
C ALA A 51 14.70 -15.54 -21.18
N ALA A 52 13.72 -15.09 -20.39
CA ALA A 52 12.83 -13.98 -20.72
C ALA A 52 13.42 -12.59 -20.40
N ARG A 53 14.68 -12.53 -19.93
CA ARG A 53 15.30 -11.27 -19.52
C ARG A 53 15.54 -10.39 -20.73
N GLU A 54 14.93 -9.21 -20.72
CA GLU A 54 15.19 -8.19 -21.73
C GLU A 54 16.57 -7.56 -21.49
N ASN A 55 17.33 -7.38 -22.56
CA ASN A 55 18.62 -6.70 -22.47
C ASN A 55 18.41 -5.22 -22.16
N LEU A 56 19.22 -4.67 -21.25
CA LEU A 56 19.15 -3.27 -20.86
C LEU A 56 19.30 -2.31 -22.06
N LEU A 57 20.13 -2.67 -23.05
CA LEU A 57 20.35 -1.87 -24.26
C LEU A 57 19.13 -1.87 -25.19
N ASP A 58 18.47 -3.03 -25.35
CA ASP A 58 17.27 -3.15 -26.17
C ASP A 58 16.12 -2.39 -25.52
N TYR A 59 16.01 -2.49 -24.18
CA TYR A 59 15.07 -1.70 -23.38
C TYR A 59 15.31 -0.19 -23.55
N ILE A 60 16.54 0.31 -23.37
CA ILE A 60 16.85 1.74 -23.53
C ILE A 60 16.56 2.24 -24.95
N ARG A 61 16.82 1.43 -25.97
CA ARG A 61 16.49 1.77 -27.37
C ARG A 61 14.99 1.79 -27.64
N ALA A 62 14.22 0.99 -26.92
CA ALA A 62 12.76 0.97 -26.99
C ALA A 62 12.08 2.10 -26.20
N ILE A 63 12.79 2.74 -25.25
CA ILE A 63 12.27 3.88 -24.48
C ILE A 63 11.97 5.05 -25.42
N ARG A 64 10.75 5.57 -25.35
CA ARG A 64 10.36 6.77 -26.10
C ARG A 64 11.09 7.98 -25.52
N LEU A 65 11.58 8.88 -26.37
CA LEU A 65 12.22 10.14 -25.94
C LEU A 65 11.37 10.93 -24.92
N ARG A 66 10.05 10.88 -25.05
CA ARG A 66 9.11 11.49 -24.09
C ARG A 66 9.28 10.94 -22.67
N ASP A 67 9.43 9.62 -22.53
CA ASP A 67 9.53 8.95 -21.24
C ASP A 67 10.87 9.27 -20.56
N MET A 68 11.94 9.37 -21.36
CA MET A 68 13.25 9.81 -20.89
C MET A 68 13.22 11.29 -20.43
N ALA A 69 12.50 12.15 -21.14
CA ALA A 69 12.38 13.57 -20.80
C ALA A 69 11.56 13.81 -19.52
N THR A 70 10.54 12.99 -19.26
CA THR A 70 9.70 13.12 -18.05
C THR A 70 10.25 12.36 -16.85
N ALA A 71 11.18 11.41 -17.05
CA ALA A 71 11.78 10.64 -15.97
C ALA A 71 12.34 11.52 -14.83
N PRO A 72 13.12 12.58 -15.06
CA PRO A 72 13.63 13.43 -13.98
C PRO A 72 12.52 14.05 -13.11
N VAL A 73 11.38 14.40 -13.71
CA VAL A 73 10.22 14.96 -13.00
C VAL A 73 9.53 13.89 -12.16
N ILE A 74 9.39 12.67 -12.68
CA ILE A 74 8.82 11.55 -11.91
C ILE A 74 9.71 11.22 -10.73
N TYR A 75 11.02 11.10 -10.97
CA TYR A 75 11.98 10.74 -9.93
C TYR A 75 12.19 11.84 -8.89
N SER A 76 12.02 13.12 -9.24
CA SER A 76 12.15 14.21 -8.26
C SER A 76 11.11 14.13 -7.13
N LEU A 77 9.95 13.50 -7.38
CA LEU A 77 8.91 13.27 -6.36
C LEU A 77 9.38 12.34 -5.24
N ILE A 78 10.51 11.64 -5.38
CA ILE A 78 11.09 10.87 -4.26
C ILE A 78 11.39 11.77 -3.06
N VAL A 79 11.79 13.02 -3.29
CA VAL A 79 12.14 13.98 -2.24
C VAL A 79 10.93 14.29 -1.36
N PRO A 80 9.77 14.75 -1.89
CA PRO A 80 8.60 14.97 -1.05
C PRO A 80 8.08 13.67 -0.41
N PHE A 81 8.13 12.52 -1.09
CA PHE A 81 7.72 11.25 -0.46
C PHE A 81 8.58 10.88 0.76
N VAL A 82 9.91 11.02 0.66
CA VAL A 82 10.82 10.79 1.79
C VAL A 82 10.55 11.78 2.92
N LEU A 83 10.35 13.05 2.59
CA LEU A 83 10.07 14.08 3.59
C LEU A 83 8.78 13.77 4.37
N VAL A 84 7.69 13.44 3.66
CA VAL A 84 6.41 13.07 4.29
C VAL A 84 6.55 11.80 5.12
N ASP A 85 7.24 10.77 4.62
CA ASP A 85 7.47 9.53 5.37
C ASP A 85 8.20 9.79 6.70
N LEU A 86 9.27 10.60 6.66
CA LEU A 86 10.01 10.99 7.85
C LEU A 86 9.14 11.81 8.83
N TRP A 87 8.41 12.79 8.31
CA TRP A 87 7.59 13.69 9.11
C TRP A 87 6.44 12.95 9.81
N VAL A 88 5.73 12.08 9.08
CA VAL A 88 4.64 11.25 9.60
C VAL A 88 5.17 10.21 10.59
N THR A 89 6.36 9.66 10.33
CA THR A 89 7.03 8.75 11.28
C THR A 89 7.39 9.46 12.58
N LEU A 90 7.88 10.70 12.51
CA LEU A 90 8.17 11.51 13.70
C LEU A 90 6.89 11.86 14.45
N TYR A 91 5.86 12.33 13.73
CA TYR A 91 4.54 12.63 14.28
C TYR A 91 3.96 11.44 15.06
N GLN A 92 3.88 10.25 14.47
CA GLN A 92 3.33 9.10 15.21
C GLN A 92 4.20 8.72 16.41
N ARG A 93 5.53 8.87 16.33
CA ARG A 93 6.42 8.50 17.44
C ARG A 93 6.22 9.40 18.66
N ILE A 94 5.88 10.67 18.44
CA ILE A 94 5.67 11.65 19.50
C ILE A 94 4.20 11.60 19.98
N CYS A 95 3.25 11.74 19.06
CA CYS A 95 1.85 11.94 19.40
C CYS A 95 1.12 10.64 19.79
N PHE A 96 1.39 9.51 19.13
CA PHE A 96 0.60 8.30 19.37
C PHE A 96 0.79 7.74 20.78
N PRO A 97 2.01 7.70 21.35
CA PRO A 97 2.18 7.31 22.76
C PRO A 97 1.48 8.27 23.73
N ALA A 98 1.50 9.57 23.44
CA ALA A 98 0.84 10.58 24.29
C ALA A 98 -0.68 10.40 24.31
N TYR A 99 -1.27 9.93 23.21
CA TYR A 99 -2.71 9.70 23.06
C TYR A 99 -3.14 8.23 23.26
N GLY A 100 -2.20 7.33 23.59
CA GLY A 100 -2.49 5.89 23.71
C GLY A 100 -2.86 5.19 22.39
N ILE A 101 -2.61 5.81 21.23
CA ILE A 101 -2.91 5.23 19.92
C ILE A 101 -1.86 4.17 19.56
N PRO A 102 -2.24 2.97 19.07
CA PRO A 102 -1.28 1.98 18.62
C PRO A 102 -0.47 2.48 17.41
N ARG A 103 0.86 2.32 17.46
CA ARG A 103 1.77 2.72 16.36
C ARG A 103 1.53 1.89 15.09
N VAL A 104 1.67 2.53 13.94
CA VAL A 104 1.59 1.88 12.62
C VAL A 104 2.98 1.38 12.25
N ARG A 105 3.08 0.10 11.92
CA ARG A 105 4.34 -0.53 11.50
C ARG A 105 4.58 -0.24 10.03
N ARG A 106 5.52 0.66 9.73
CA ARG A 106 5.89 1.04 8.35
C ARG A 106 6.22 -0.15 7.43
N ARG A 107 6.87 -1.20 7.97
CA ARG A 107 7.29 -2.39 7.20
C ARG A 107 6.12 -3.20 6.62
N ASP A 108 4.93 -3.06 7.19
CA ASP A 108 3.74 -3.78 6.75
C ASP A 108 3.13 -3.10 5.49
N TYR A 109 3.54 -1.85 5.20
CA TYR A 109 3.04 -1.06 4.07
C TYR A 109 4.08 -0.85 2.97
N VAL A 110 5.32 -0.56 3.35
CA VAL A 110 6.41 -0.33 2.38
C VAL A 110 7.06 -1.67 2.02
N VAL A 111 6.45 -2.36 1.05
CA VAL A 111 6.92 -3.64 0.52
C VAL A 111 7.67 -3.42 -0.79
N ILE A 112 8.97 -3.74 -0.79
CA ILE A 112 9.82 -3.65 -1.96
C ILE A 112 10.41 -5.04 -2.19
N ASP A 113 9.75 -5.87 -2.99
CA ASP A 113 10.12 -7.27 -3.25
C ASP A 113 10.37 -7.57 -4.73
N ARG A 114 9.76 -6.78 -5.62
CA ARG A 114 9.81 -6.91 -7.09
C ARG A 114 11.22 -6.84 -7.68
N HIS A 115 12.18 -6.25 -6.97
CA HIS A 115 13.58 -6.23 -7.38
C HIS A 115 14.23 -7.62 -7.45
N ASN A 116 13.64 -8.62 -6.78
CA ASN A 116 14.08 -10.02 -6.80
C ASN A 116 13.64 -10.77 -8.07
N LEU A 117 12.83 -10.17 -8.94
CA LEU A 117 12.40 -10.80 -10.18
C LEU A 117 13.58 -10.89 -11.16
N GLY A 118 13.87 -12.11 -11.63
CA GLY A 118 15.04 -12.42 -12.45
C GLY A 118 14.96 -11.93 -13.89
N TYR A 119 13.75 -11.70 -14.40
CA TYR A 119 13.51 -11.25 -15.78
C TYR A 119 13.59 -9.73 -15.96
N LEU A 120 13.53 -8.96 -14.87
CA LEU A 120 13.60 -7.49 -14.95
C LEU A 120 15.05 -7.02 -15.14
N ASN A 121 15.22 -6.00 -15.98
CA ASN A 121 16.47 -5.28 -16.11
C ASN A 121 16.72 -4.32 -14.92
N ALA A 122 17.91 -3.71 -14.84
CA ALA A 122 18.28 -2.85 -13.71
C ALA A 122 17.40 -1.59 -13.60
N LEU A 123 17.00 -0.98 -14.73
CA LEU A 123 16.17 0.22 -14.75
C LEU A 123 14.73 -0.11 -14.34
N GLU A 124 14.19 -1.22 -14.81
CA GLU A 124 12.87 -1.70 -14.41
C GLU A 124 12.80 -2.04 -12.93
N LYS A 125 13.87 -2.62 -12.37
CA LYS A 125 13.96 -2.85 -10.92
C LYS A 125 13.97 -1.54 -10.13
N LEU A 126 14.66 -0.51 -10.62
CA LEU A 126 14.65 0.82 -10.02
C LEU A 126 13.24 1.44 -10.07
N ASN A 127 12.59 1.42 -11.24
CA ASN A 127 11.21 1.88 -11.41
C ASN A 127 10.25 1.14 -10.46
N CYS A 128 10.37 -0.19 -10.36
CA CYS A 128 9.56 -1.01 -9.46
C CYS A 128 9.79 -0.65 -7.99
N ALA A 129 11.04 -0.43 -7.58
CA ALA A 129 11.38 -0.02 -6.22
C ALA A 129 10.82 1.37 -5.90
N TYR A 130 10.92 2.32 -6.84
CA TYR A 130 10.35 3.65 -6.73
C TYR A 130 8.83 3.60 -6.51
N CYS A 131 8.11 2.91 -7.40
CA CYS A 131 6.65 2.79 -7.30
C CYS A 131 6.22 2.02 -6.05
N GLY A 132 6.94 0.97 -5.65
CA GLY A 132 6.67 0.22 -4.42
C GLY A 132 6.86 1.09 -3.18
N TYR A 133 7.92 1.90 -3.15
CA TYR A 133 8.17 2.85 -2.08
C TYR A 133 7.09 3.94 -2.00
N ALA A 134 6.81 4.65 -3.10
CA ALA A 134 5.85 5.76 -3.12
C ALA A 134 4.45 5.31 -2.70
N ASN A 135 3.93 4.22 -3.29
CA ASN A 135 2.61 3.68 -2.93
C ASN A 135 2.58 3.17 -1.49
N GLY A 136 3.65 2.50 -1.04
CA GLY A 136 3.77 2.04 0.34
C GLY A 136 3.75 3.18 1.35
N VAL A 137 4.46 4.28 1.07
CA VAL A 137 4.44 5.50 1.90
C VAL A 137 3.06 6.11 1.94
N VAL A 138 2.37 6.26 0.80
CA VAL A 138 1.00 6.80 0.78
C VAL A 138 0.03 5.94 1.60
N ALA A 139 0.12 4.61 1.48
CA ALA A 139 -0.71 3.69 2.26
C ALA A 139 -0.42 3.78 3.76
N TYR A 140 0.86 3.86 4.14
CA TYR A 140 1.29 4.06 5.52
C TYR A 140 0.78 5.38 6.11
N VAL A 141 0.94 6.49 5.37
CA VAL A 141 0.46 7.81 5.77
C VAL A 141 -1.05 7.83 5.94
N ARG A 142 -1.79 7.21 5.01
CA ARG A 142 -3.25 7.06 5.09
C ARG A 142 -3.68 6.29 6.34
N GLU A 143 -2.99 5.21 6.70
CA GLU A 143 -3.32 4.47 7.92
C GLU A 143 -3.04 5.29 9.19
N VAL A 144 -1.92 6.03 9.23
CA VAL A 144 -1.62 6.93 10.35
C VAL A 144 -2.72 7.99 10.49
N ALA A 145 -3.10 8.63 9.39
CA ALA A 145 -4.19 9.60 9.35
C ALA A 145 -5.54 8.98 9.77
N ALA A 146 -5.86 7.77 9.32
CA ALA A 146 -7.08 7.06 9.69
C ALA A 146 -7.19 6.78 11.19
N ARG A 147 -6.08 6.44 11.86
CA ARG A 147 -6.06 6.25 13.32
C ARG A 147 -6.19 7.58 14.07
N THR A 148 -5.56 8.63 13.56
CA THR A 148 -5.73 9.99 14.08
C THR A 148 -7.18 10.45 13.94
N GLU A 149 -7.81 10.22 12.79
CA GLU A 149 -9.20 10.57 12.51
C GLU A 149 -10.15 9.81 13.44
N ALA A 150 -9.97 8.50 13.60
CA ALA A 150 -10.76 7.69 14.53
C ALA A 150 -10.65 8.18 15.99
N TYR A 151 -9.47 8.66 16.39
CA TYR A 151 -9.25 9.20 17.73
C TYR A 151 -9.89 10.59 17.92
N TRP A 152 -9.70 11.52 16.99
CA TRP A 152 -10.17 12.90 17.17
C TRP A 152 -11.59 13.12 16.67
N CYS A 153 -11.91 12.68 15.45
CA CYS A 153 -13.14 13.04 14.75
C CYS A 153 -13.68 11.86 13.91
N PRO A 154 -14.29 10.83 14.54
CA PRO A 154 -14.90 9.71 13.86
C PRO A 154 -16.28 10.12 13.32
N ILE A 155 -16.35 11.09 12.41
CA ILE A 155 -17.59 11.57 11.79
C ILE A 155 -17.52 11.32 10.29
N LYS A 156 -18.57 10.73 9.72
CA LYS A 156 -18.67 10.51 8.28
C LYS A 156 -18.80 11.85 7.53
N HIS A 157 -18.34 11.89 6.30
CA HIS A 157 -18.48 13.03 5.41
C HIS A 157 -19.87 13.05 4.80
N ALA A 158 -20.45 14.23 4.66
CA ALA A 158 -21.71 14.43 3.93
C ALA A 158 -21.63 14.03 2.45
N ARG A 159 -20.45 14.16 1.84
CA ARG A 159 -20.21 13.79 0.44
C ARG A 159 -19.53 12.44 0.38
N ARG A 160 -19.83 11.69 -0.68
CA ARG A 160 -19.12 10.44 -0.99
C ARG A 160 -17.61 10.72 -1.07
N TRP A 161 -16.85 10.06 -0.20
CA TRP A 161 -15.41 10.15 -0.16
C TRP A 161 -14.80 8.79 -0.52
N PRO A 162 -14.00 8.70 -1.60
CA PRO A 162 -13.32 7.44 -1.96
C PRO A 162 -12.20 7.05 -0.98
N GLY A 163 -11.83 7.94 -0.06
CA GLY A 163 -10.76 7.70 0.93
C GLY A 163 -11.19 6.92 2.17
N GLY A 164 -12.46 6.52 2.28
CA GLY A 164 -12.97 5.75 3.41
C GLY A 164 -12.13 4.51 3.71
N HIS A 165 -11.68 4.36 4.96
CA HIS A 165 -10.91 3.22 5.46
C HIS A 165 -11.84 2.25 6.22
N PRO A 166 -11.41 1.01 6.56
CA PRO A 166 -12.29 0.03 7.20
C PRO A 166 -13.03 0.55 8.46
N ARG A 167 -12.35 1.35 9.30
CA ARG A 167 -12.94 1.95 10.52
C ARG A 167 -14.06 2.97 10.24
N TYR A 168 -14.20 3.44 9.01
CA TYR A 168 -15.17 4.49 8.65
C TYR A 168 -16.62 4.00 8.77
N ALA A 169 -16.84 2.68 8.72
CA ALA A 169 -18.15 2.08 8.97
C ALA A 169 -18.62 2.25 10.43
N GLU A 170 -17.69 2.47 11.36
CA GLU A 170 -17.94 2.64 12.80
C GLU A 170 -18.06 4.11 13.20
N PHE A 171 -17.87 5.04 12.26
CA PHE A 171 -17.94 6.48 12.54
C PHE A 171 -19.38 6.94 12.71
N MET A 172 -19.57 8.03 13.46
CA MET A 172 -20.85 8.71 13.64
C MET A 172 -21.35 9.25 12.31
N ASP A 173 -22.67 9.21 12.10
CA ASP A 173 -23.25 9.75 10.87
C ASP A 173 -23.14 11.28 10.83
N TYR A 174 -23.04 11.83 9.62
CA TYR A 174 -22.90 13.27 9.44
C TYR A 174 -24.17 13.98 9.94
N GLY A 175 -24.01 14.87 10.92
CA GLY A 175 -25.12 15.64 11.51
C GLY A 175 -25.89 14.91 12.62
N ASP A 176 -25.42 13.74 13.07
CA ASP A 176 -25.99 13.08 14.25
C ASP A 176 -25.38 13.63 15.54
N GLU A 177 -26.12 14.53 16.20
CA GLU A 177 -25.71 15.16 17.46
C GLU A 177 -25.82 14.20 18.66
N ALA A 178 -26.70 13.20 18.60
CA ALA A 178 -26.93 12.28 19.70
C ALA A 178 -25.70 11.41 19.96
N ASP A 179 -25.07 10.92 18.89
CA ASP A 179 -23.81 10.19 18.95
C ASP A 179 -22.64 11.06 19.42
N HIS A 180 -22.63 12.37 19.10
CA HIS A 180 -21.58 13.30 19.53
C HIS A 180 -21.60 13.56 21.04
N VAL A 181 -22.80 13.68 21.63
CA VAL A 181 -22.99 13.97 23.06
C VAL A 181 -22.75 12.73 23.94
N ALA A 182 -22.89 11.53 23.38
CA ALA A 182 -22.71 10.26 24.09
C ALA A 182 -21.25 9.77 24.20
N ARG A 183 -20.29 10.52 23.65
CA ARG A 183 -18.86 10.15 23.51
C ARG A 183 -17.98 10.70 24.63
#